data_AF-A0A1F9YY21-F1
#
_entry.id   AF-A0A1F9YY21-F1
#
_cell.length_a   1.000
_cell.length_b   1.000
_cell.length_c   1.000
_cell.angle_alpha   90.00
_cell.angle_beta   90.00
_cell.angle_gamma   90.00
#
_symmetry.space_group_name_H-M   'P 1'
#
loop_
_entity.id
_entity.type
_entity.pdbx_description
1 polymer ?
#
loop_
_entity_poly.entity_id
_entity_poly.type
_entity_poly.pdbx_seq_one_letter_code
_entity_poly.pdbx_strand_id
1 'polypeptide(L)'
;MLRENILKELNKQIHAELYSAYFYLSMSAFFEKKTLKGFASWLKVQAQKELQHAMKFYYHIVEMGADVAVSPERWASPLEAFDDVHQHEHRVSGLINELASFVNKEKDDKTKDVLQWFLKEQAEEEIRTNEIAQKIKFVKEGKSNLSILDNELAASAVM
;
A
#
# COMPACT_ATOMS: atom_id res chain seq x y z
N MET A 1 -4.97 13.86 24.85
CA MET A 1 -4.55 14.49 23.58
C MET A 1 -3.03 14.45 23.49
N LEU A 2 -2.48 13.91 22.41
CA LEU A 2 -1.03 13.78 22.22
C LEU A 2 -0.42 15.16 21.92
N ARG A 3 0.73 15.50 22.53
CA ARG A 3 1.39 16.80 22.30
C ARG A 3 1.94 16.85 20.87
N GLU A 4 1.83 17.99 20.20
CA GLU A 4 2.26 18.15 18.80
C GLU A 4 3.73 17.78 18.55
N ASN A 5 4.62 18.15 19.47
CA ASN A 5 6.03 17.79 19.38
C ASN A 5 6.25 16.28 19.46
N ILE A 6 5.48 15.56 20.29
CA ILE A 6 5.52 14.10 20.36
C ILE A 6 4.92 13.50 19.09
N LEU A 7 3.80 14.02 18.58
CA LEU A 7 3.15 13.54 17.35
C LEU A 7 4.12 13.61 16.16
N LYS A 8 4.86 14.71 16.07
CA LYS A 8 5.87 14.92 15.04
C LYS A 8 6.99 13.87 15.11
N GLU A 9 7.53 13.59 16.29
CA GLU A 9 8.58 12.58 16.44
C GLU A 9 8.06 11.16 16.21
N LEU A 10 6.82 10.84 16.62
CA LEU A 10 6.22 9.53 16.32
C LEU A 10 6.01 9.31 14.82
N ASN A 11 5.52 10.32 14.10
CA ASN A 11 5.38 10.23 12.64
C ASN A 11 6.74 10.07 11.94
N LYS A 12 7.77 10.80 12.38
CA LYS A 12 9.14 10.58 11.91
C LYS A 12 9.63 9.15 12.18
N GLN A 13 9.29 8.60 13.35
CA GLN A 13 9.68 7.22 13.68
C GLN A 13 8.99 6.22 12.75
N ILE A 14 7.71 6.41 12.39
CA ILE A 14 7.03 5.56 11.38
C ILE A 14 7.82 5.56 10.06
N HIS A 15 8.25 6.72 9.56
CA HIS A 15 9.08 6.79 8.35
C HIS A 15 10.43 6.08 8.52
N ALA A 16 11.07 6.20 9.68
CA ALA A 16 12.33 5.53 9.97
C ALA A 16 12.18 4.00 9.94
N GLU A 17 11.12 3.45 10.53
CA GLU A 17 10.86 2.00 10.50
C GLU A 17 10.54 1.51 9.09
N LEU A 18 9.71 2.22 8.34
CA LEU A 18 9.40 1.88 6.94
C LEU A 18 10.66 1.92 6.06
N TYR A 19 11.52 2.92 6.26
CA TYR A 19 12.82 2.97 5.57
C TYR A 19 13.72 1.81 5.97
N SER A 20 13.78 1.44 7.26
CA SER A 20 14.54 0.28 7.73
C SER A 20 14.10 -1.01 7.04
N ALA A 21 12.80 -1.18 6.77
CA ALA A 21 12.31 -2.32 5.99
C ALA A 21 12.91 -2.36 4.58
N TYR A 22 12.92 -1.23 3.85
CA TYR A 22 13.55 -1.14 2.53
C TYR A 22 15.07 -1.35 2.57
N PHE A 23 15.72 -0.84 3.62
CA PHE A 23 17.15 -0.99 3.84
C PHE A 23 17.54 -2.46 4.05
N TYR A 24 16.80 -3.19 4.88
CA TYR A 24 17.03 -4.62 5.10
C TYR A 24 16.71 -5.48 3.88
N LEU A 25 15.68 -5.14 3.10
CA LEU A 25 15.43 -5.82 1.82
C LEU A 25 16.59 -5.65 0.84
N SER A 26 17.14 -4.43 0.76
CA SER A 26 18.31 -4.15 -0.09
C SER A 26 19.53 -4.96 0.34
N MET A 27 19.80 -5.04 1.65
CA MET A 27 20.87 -5.88 2.18
C MET A 27 20.60 -7.37 1.95
N SER A 28 19.37 -7.83 2.12
CA SER A 28 19.00 -9.21 1.82
C SER A 28 19.34 -9.55 0.38
N ALA A 29 18.98 -8.70 -0.59
CA ALA A 29 19.30 -8.92 -2.00
C ALA A 29 20.81 -8.99 -2.26
N PHE A 30 21.60 -8.16 -1.56
CA PHE A 30 23.06 -8.23 -1.61
C PHE A 30 23.59 -9.60 -1.14
N PHE A 31 23.05 -10.15 -0.05
CA PHE A 31 23.46 -11.46 0.46
C PHE A 31 22.97 -12.63 -0.40
N GLU A 32 21.79 -12.54 -1.02
CA GLU A 32 21.30 -13.53 -1.99
C GLU A 32 22.27 -13.68 -3.16
N LYS A 33 22.72 -12.56 -3.74
CA LYS A 33 23.71 -12.56 -4.83
C LYS A 33 25.04 -13.22 -4.43
N LYS A 34 25.39 -13.18 -3.14
CA LYS A 34 26.59 -13.81 -2.59
C LYS A 34 26.38 -15.25 -2.14
N THR A 35 25.21 -15.84 -2.38
CA THR A 35 24.82 -17.19 -1.93
C THR A 35 24.80 -17.37 -0.40
N LEU A 36 24.77 -16.26 0.36
CA LEU A 36 24.72 -16.23 1.82
C LEU A 36 23.27 -16.28 2.32
N LYS A 37 22.58 -17.39 2.03
CA LYS A 37 21.13 -17.55 2.22
C LYS A 37 20.65 -17.32 3.66
N GLY A 38 21.47 -17.65 4.67
CA GLY A 38 21.12 -17.42 6.08
C GLY A 38 20.98 -15.93 6.41
N PHE A 39 21.93 -15.11 5.95
CA PHE A 39 21.90 -13.66 6.13
C PHE A 39 20.72 -13.03 5.38
N ALA A 40 20.51 -13.44 4.13
CA ALA A 40 19.38 -12.97 3.33
C ALA A 40 18.05 -13.29 4.00
N SER A 41 17.83 -14.55 4.40
CA SER A 41 16.59 -14.98 5.08
C SER A 41 16.35 -14.20 6.37
N TRP A 42 17.39 -14.07 7.21
CA TRP A 42 17.28 -13.31 8.45
C TRP A 42 16.86 -11.85 8.20
N LEU A 43 17.45 -11.19 7.20
CA LEU A 43 17.13 -9.81 6.84
C LEU A 43 15.74 -9.64 6.22
N LYS A 44 15.24 -10.61 5.45
CA LYS A 44 13.83 -10.60 4.97
C LYS A 44 12.86 -10.62 6.15
N VAL A 45 13.14 -11.44 7.16
CA VAL A 45 12.34 -11.48 8.39
C VAL A 45 12.46 -10.17 9.17
N GLN A 46 13.64 -9.56 9.25
CA GLN A 46 13.78 -8.25 9.88
C GLN A 46 12.99 -7.17 9.14
N ALA A 47 13.00 -7.15 7.81
CA ALA A 47 12.22 -6.18 7.03
C ALA A 47 10.72 -6.25 7.35
N GLN A 48 10.17 -7.46 7.50
CA GLN A 48 8.77 -7.65 7.92
C GLN A 48 8.53 -7.17 9.36
N LYS A 49 9.49 -7.35 10.27
CA LYS A 49 9.40 -6.84 11.64
C LYS A 49 9.40 -5.32 11.71
N GLU A 50 10.19 -4.64 10.88
CA GLU A 50 10.19 -3.18 10.86
C GLU A 50 8.84 -2.61 10.37
N LEU A 51 8.16 -3.29 9.44
CA LEU A 51 6.78 -2.93 9.10
C LEU A 51 5.85 -3.07 10.33
N GLN A 52 5.99 -4.13 11.12
CA GLN A 52 5.22 -4.30 12.36
C GLN A 52 5.56 -3.22 13.41
N HIS A 53 6.81 -2.79 13.50
CA HIS A 53 7.23 -1.69 14.37
C HIS A 53 6.56 -0.37 13.94
N ALA A 54 6.55 -0.06 12.63
CA ALA A 54 5.84 1.09 12.09
C ALA A 54 4.35 1.06 12.46
N MET A 55 3.71 -0.11 12.31
CA MET A 55 2.29 -0.29 12.63
C MET A 55 2.00 -0.11 14.13
N LYS A 56 2.93 -0.44 15.02
CA LYS A 56 2.75 -0.18 16.46
C LYS A 56 2.61 1.30 16.76
N PHE A 57 3.42 2.16 16.13
CA PHE A 57 3.29 3.60 16.26
C PHE A 57 2.03 4.13 15.56
N TYR A 58 1.70 3.61 14.38
CA TYR A 58 0.46 3.92 13.68
C TYR A 58 -0.76 3.74 14.61
N TYR A 59 -0.90 2.55 15.21
CA TYR A 59 -2.05 2.26 16.07
C TYR A 59 -2.08 3.14 17.31
N HIS A 60 -0.92 3.41 17.91
CA HIS A 60 -0.86 4.31 19.07
C HIS A 60 -1.31 5.74 18.73
N ILE A 61 -0.89 6.29 17.59
CA ILE A 61 -1.32 7.63 17.14
C ILE A 61 -2.83 7.65 16.90
N VAL A 62 -3.37 6.62 16.23
CA VAL A 62 -4.81 6.49 15.93
C VAL A 62 -5.64 6.35 17.21
N GLU A 63 -5.22 5.52 18.16
CA GLU A 63 -5.90 5.35 19.47
C GLU A 63 -5.97 6.67 20.25
N MET A 64 -4.97 7.54 20.08
CA MET A 64 -4.92 8.86 20.69
C MET A 64 -5.75 9.92 19.93
N GLY A 65 -6.44 9.53 18.84
CA GLY A 65 -7.27 10.41 18.02
C GLY A 65 -6.48 11.44 17.23
N ALA A 66 -5.23 11.14 16.86
CA ALA A 66 -4.36 12.03 16.11
C ALA A 66 -4.08 11.49 14.70
N ASP A 67 -3.65 12.38 13.80
CA ASP A 67 -3.39 12.03 12.40
C ASP A 67 -2.04 11.34 12.21
N VAL A 68 -2.05 10.22 11.49
CA VAL A 68 -0.82 9.59 10.98
C VAL A 68 -0.45 10.24 9.64
N ALA A 69 0.82 10.61 9.51
CA ALA A 69 1.37 11.34 8.37
C ALA A 69 2.40 10.50 7.60
N VAL A 70 2.02 9.31 7.13
CA VAL A 70 2.93 8.45 6.33
C VAL A 70 3.19 9.07 4.95
N SER A 71 2.19 9.75 4.39
CA SER A 71 2.28 10.50 3.14
C SER A 71 1.79 11.95 3.34
N PRO A 72 2.09 12.87 2.42
CA PRO A 72 1.65 14.27 2.54
C PRO A 72 0.15 14.48 2.24
N GLU A 73 -0.50 13.55 1.55
CA GLU A 73 -1.90 13.64 1.13
C GLU A 73 -2.85 13.64 2.33
N ARG A 74 -3.94 14.40 2.22
CA ARG A 74 -5.00 14.53 3.22
C ARG A 74 -6.33 14.60 2.49
N TRP A 75 -7.38 14.07 3.11
CA TRP A 75 -8.71 13.99 2.51
C TRP A 75 -9.76 14.59 3.43
N ALA A 76 -10.70 15.34 2.86
CA ALA A 76 -11.81 15.92 3.58
C ALA A 76 -13.01 14.96 3.68
N SER A 77 -13.05 13.89 2.88
CA SER A 77 -14.13 12.91 2.91
C SER A 77 -13.70 11.51 2.41
N PRO A 78 -14.45 10.44 2.76
CA PRO A 78 -14.22 9.12 2.20
C PRO A 78 -14.30 9.08 0.67
N LEU A 79 -15.16 9.90 0.06
CA LEU A 79 -15.27 9.97 -1.41
C LEU A 79 -13.98 10.49 -2.05
N GLU A 80 -13.40 11.55 -1.50
CA GLU A 80 -12.13 12.10 -1.97
C GLU A 80 -11.00 11.09 -1.81
N ALA A 81 -10.93 10.40 -0.67
CA ALA A 81 -9.93 9.36 -0.43
C ALA A 81 -10.04 8.20 -1.44
N PHE A 82 -11.25 7.73 -1.74
CA PHE A 82 -11.43 6.61 -2.67
C PHE A 82 -11.34 7.02 -4.15
N ASP A 83 -11.68 8.27 -4.50
CA ASP A 83 -11.39 8.81 -5.83
C ASP A 83 -9.85 8.87 -6.06
N ASP A 84 -9.06 9.19 -5.02
CA ASP A 84 -7.59 9.12 -5.08
C ASP A 84 -7.07 7.68 -5.17
N VAL A 85 -7.66 6.71 -4.44
CA VAL A 85 -7.31 5.28 -4.56
C VAL A 85 -7.54 4.81 -6.01
N HIS A 86 -8.68 5.13 -6.61
CA HIS A 86 -8.97 4.74 -7.98
C HIS A 86 -7.98 5.35 -8.99
N GLN A 87 -7.64 6.64 -8.81
CA GLN A 87 -6.61 7.29 -9.62
C GLN A 87 -5.22 6.67 -9.43
N HIS A 88 -4.89 6.27 -8.20
CA HIS A 88 -3.64 5.59 -7.89
C HIS A 88 -3.56 4.25 -8.62
N GLU A 89 -4.60 3.43 -8.55
CA GLU A 89 -4.62 2.14 -9.26
C GLU A 89 -4.53 2.32 -10.78
N HIS A 90 -5.20 3.32 -11.35
CA HIS A 90 -5.05 3.61 -12.77
C HIS A 90 -3.62 3.99 -13.14
N ARG A 91 -2.92 4.73 -12.27
CA ARG A 91 -1.51 5.04 -12.45
C ARG A 91 -0.64 3.78 -12.37
N VAL A 92 -0.87 2.91 -11.39
CA VAL A 92 -0.14 1.63 -11.24
C VAL A 92 -0.35 0.75 -12.47
N SER A 93 -1.58 0.63 -12.97
CA SER A 93 -1.89 -0.05 -14.22
C SER A 93 -1.11 0.53 -15.41
N GLY A 94 -1.02 1.86 -15.50
CA GLY A 94 -0.20 2.54 -16.50
C GLY A 94 1.28 2.11 -16.43
N LEU A 95 1.86 2.10 -15.23
CA LEU A 95 3.25 1.67 -15.01
C LEU A 95 3.48 0.20 -15.41
N ILE A 96 2.54 -0.69 -15.09
CA ILE A 96 2.62 -2.12 -15.46
C ILE A 96 2.50 -2.29 -16.98
N ASN A 97 1.59 -1.55 -17.64
CA ASN A 97 1.44 -1.58 -19.10
C ASN A 97 2.68 -1.05 -19.84
N GLU A 98 3.28 0.03 -19.35
CA GLU A 98 4.53 0.57 -19.87
C GLU A 98 5.68 -0.45 -19.75
N LEU A 99 5.80 -1.07 -18.58
CA LEU A 99 6.81 -2.11 -18.33
C LEU A 99 6.59 -3.34 -19.21
N ALA A 100 5.35 -3.81 -19.35
CA ALA A 100 5.01 -4.94 -20.22
C ALA A 100 5.30 -4.61 -21.71
N SER A 101 4.99 -3.39 -22.13
CA SER A 101 5.31 -2.93 -23.49
C SER A 101 6.82 -2.87 -23.74
N PHE A 102 7.60 -2.42 -22.76
CA PHE A 102 9.06 -2.43 -22.81
C PHE A 102 9.61 -3.86 -22.89
N VAL A 103 9.20 -4.75 -21.98
CA VAL A 103 9.63 -6.15 -21.95
C VAL A 103 9.28 -6.90 -23.24
N ASN A 104 8.11 -6.65 -23.82
CA ASN A 104 7.72 -7.20 -25.12
C ASN A 104 8.65 -6.73 -26.26
N LYS A 105 9.08 -5.46 -26.25
CA LYS A 105 10.04 -4.93 -27.25
C LYS A 105 11.41 -5.57 -27.10
N GLU A 106 11.86 -5.78 -25.86
CA GLU A 106 13.13 -6.46 -25.55
C GLU A 106 13.08 -7.98 -25.74
N LYS A 107 11.89 -8.55 -25.99
CA LYS A 107 11.66 -9.99 -26.20
C LYS A 107 12.13 -10.85 -25.01
N ASP A 108 11.98 -10.34 -23.78
CA ASP A 108 12.24 -11.13 -22.56
C ASP A 108 10.99 -11.90 -22.14
N ASP A 109 10.84 -13.10 -22.68
CA ASP A 109 9.70 -13.98 -22.40
C ASP A 109 9.58 -14.39 -20.92
N LYS A 110 10.69 -14.43 -20.17
CA LYS A 110 10.66 -14.82 -18.75
C LYS A 110 10.04 -13.73 -17.90
N THR A 111 10.46 -12.49 -18.11
CA THR A 111 9.87 -11.35 -17.40
C THR A 111 8.44 -11.12 -17.87
N LYS A 112 8.16 -11.35 -19.16
CA LYS A 112 6.79 -11.25 -19.70
C LYS A 112 5.81 -12.15 -18.97
N ASP A 113 6.19 -13.40 -18.68
CA ASP A 113 5.35 -14.36 -17.96
C ASP A 113 4.96 -13.84 -16.56
N VAL A 114 5.92 -13.27 -15.82
CA VAL A 114 5.66 -12.62 -14.52
C VAL A 114 4.67 -11.46 -14.68
N LEU A 115 4.84 -10.62 -15.70
CA LEU A 115 3.99 -9.46 -15.92
C LEU A 115 2.57 -9.82 -16.38
N GLN A 116 2.33 -11.02 -16.94
CA GLN A 116 0.97 -11.45 -17.26
C GLN A 116 0.08 -11.53 -16.02
N TRP A 117 0.65 -11.99 -14.90
CA TRP A 117 -0.08 -12.01 -13.64
C TRP A 117 -0.47 -10.59 -13.21
N PHE A 118 0.48 -9.64 -13.22
CA PHE A 118 0.22 -8.25 -12.84
C PHE A 118 -0.79 -7.55 -13.75
N LEU A 119 -0.74 -7.80 -15.06
CA LEU A 119 -1.72 -7.24 -16.00
C LEU A 119 -3.14 -7.70 -15.69
N LYS A 120 -3.30 -8.98 -15.33
CA LYS A 120 -4.59 -9.51 -14.92
C LYS A 120 -5.03 -8.92 -13.58
N GLU A 121 -4.12 -8.86 -12.60
CA GLU A 121 -4.41 -8.34 -11.27
C GLU A 121 -4.85 -6.87 -11.33
N GLN A 122 -4.13 -6.02 -12.06
CA GLN A 122 -4.50 -4.60 -12.21
C GLN A 122 -5.86 -4.40 -12.90
N ALA A 123 -6.26 -5.28 -13.82
CA ALA A 123 -7.59 -5.22 -14.41
C ALA A 123 -8.70 -5.52 -13.37
N GLU A 124 -8.43 -6.43 -12.43
CA GLU A 124 -9.34 -6.70 -11.31
C GLU A 124 -9.37 -5.54 -10.30
N GLU A 125 -8.22 -4.96 -9.97
CA GLU A 125 -8.11 -3.81 -9.04
C GLU A 125 -8.80 -2.54 -9.57
N GLU A 126 -8.69 -2.24 -10.86
CA GLU A 126 -9.40 -1.10 -11.47
C GLU A 126 -10.92 -1.26 -11.40
N ILE A 127 -11.43 -2.48 -11.64
CA ILE A 127 -12.86 -2.79 -11.51
C ILE A 127 -13.31 -2.61 -10.06
N ARG A 128 -12.58 -3.23 -9.11
CA ARG A 128 -12.90 -3.18 -7.68
C ARG A 128 -12.91 -1.74 -7.15
N THR A 129 -11.86 -0.97 -7.44
CA THR A 129 -11.77 0.41 -6.96
C THR A 129 -12.85 1.32 -7.55
N ASN A 130 -13.19 1.15 -8.84
CA ASN A 130 -14.31 1.88 -9.44
C ASN A 130 -15.64 1.50 -8.80
N GLU A 131 -15.91 0.21 -8.58
CA GLU A 131 -17.14 -0.25 -7.90
C GLU A 131 -17.29 0.37 -6.51
N ILE A 132 -16.21 0.42 -5.72
CA ILE A 132 -16.23 1.05 -4.39
C ILE A 132 -16.48 2.56 -4.50
N ALA A 133 -15.79 3.26 -5.42
CA ALA A 133 -16.01 4.69 -5.64
C ALA A 133 -17.46 5.01 -6.02
N GLN A 134 -18.09 4.20 -6.88
CA GLN A 134 -19.51 4.35 -7.22
C GLN A 134 -20.42 4.11 -6.01
N LYS A 135 -20.16 3.06 -5.20
CA LYS A 135 -20.91 2.81 -3.96
C LYS A 135 -20.83 3.99 -2.99
N ILE A 136 -19.65 4.61 -2.83
CA ILE A 136 -19.48 5.81 -1.98
C ILE A 136 -20.25 7.01 -2.54
N LYS A 137 -20.27 7.19 -3.87
CA LYS A 137 -21.10 8.23 -4.51
C LYS A 137 -22.58 8.03 -4.19
N PHE A 138 -23.10 6.81 -4.26
CA PHE A 138 -24.49 6.52 -3.90
C PHE A 138 -24.80 6.79 -2.42
N VAL A 139 -23.85 6.55 -1.51
CA VAL A 139 -23.98 6.94 -0.09
C VAL A 139 -24.12 8.46 0.05
N LYS A 140 -23.29 9.24 -0.66
CA LYS A 140 -23.36 10.72 -0.63
C LYS A 140 -24.68 11.25 -1.17
N GLU A 141 -25.30 10.56 -2.13
CA GLU A 141 -26.63 10.87 -2.67
C GLU A 141 -27.79 10.46 -1.76
N GLY A 142 -27.52 9.91 -0.57
CA GLY A 142 -28.53 9.47 0.40
C GLY A 142 -29.22 8.15 0.05
N LYS A 143 -28.66 7.39 -0.92
CA LYS A 143 -29.25 6.12 -1.40
C LYS A 143 -28.76 4.89 -0.64
N SER A 144 -27.75 5.05 0.23
CA SER A 144 -27.21 4.00 1.09
C SER A 144 -26.55 4.60 2.33
N ASN A 145 -26.24 3.78 3.34
CA ASN A 145 -25.52 4.19 4.54
C ASN A 145 -24.05 3.75 4.46
N LEU A 146 -23.13 4.66 4.81
CA LEU A 146 -21.69 4.41 4.83
C LEU A 146 -21.34 3.19 5.69
N SER A 147 -22.08 2.94 6.78
CA SER A 147 -21.84 1.79 7.66
C SER A 147 -22.09 0.43 7.00
N ILE A 148 -22.97 0.36 6.00
CA ILE A 148 -23.23 -0.90 5.27
C ILE A 148 -22.03 -1.19 4.38
N LEU A 149 -21.56 -0.17 3.64
CA LEU A 149 -20.39 -0.29 2.79
C LEU A 149 -19.12 -0.62 3.60
N ASP A 150 -18.95 -0.01 4.78
CA ASP A 150 -17.85 -0.28 5.69
C ASP A 150 -17.81 -1.76 6.12
N ASN A 151 -18.97 -2.33 6.48
CA ASN A 151 -19.08 -3.75 6.82
C ASN A 151 -18.83 -4.69 5.63
N GLU A 152 -19.28 -4.33 4.43
CA GLU A 152 -18.99 -5.10 3.20
C GLU A 152 -17.48 -5.16 2.94
N LEU A 153 -16.80 -4.01 3.04
CA LEU A 153 -15.35 -3.92 2.85
C LEU A 153 -14.60 -4.73 3.92
N ALA A 154 -15.01 -4.62 5.19
CA ALA A 154 -14.43 -5.41 6.28
C ALA A 154 -14.57 -6.93 6.05
N ALA A 155 -15.70 -7.39 5.50
CA ALA A 155 -15.89 -8.81 5.17
C ALA A 155 -15.06 -9.29 3.98
N SER A 156 -14.73 -8.39 3.04
CA SER A 156 -13.88 -8.67 1.89
C SER A 156 -12.38 -8.58 2.17
N ALA A 157 -12.00 -7.97 3.29
CA ALA A 157 -10.61 -7.83 3.71
C ALA A 157 -10.07 -9.19 4.20
N VAL A 158 -9.57 -10.01 3.27
CA VAL A 158 -8.85 -11.25 3.56
C VAL A 158 -7.44 -11.11 2.98
N MET A 159 -6.43 -11.32 3.82
CA MET A 159 -5.01 -11.43 3.40
C MET A 159 -4.73 -12.77 2.72
#